data_AF-A0A1I2JQF6-F1
#
_entry.id   AF-A0A1I2JQF6-F1
#
_cell.length_a   1.000
_cell.length_b   1.000
_cell.length_c   1.000
_cell.angle_alpha   90.00
_cell.angle_beta   90.00
_cell.angle_gamma   90.00
#
_symmetry.space_group_name_H-M   'P 1'
#
loop_
_entity.id
_entity.type
_entity.pdbx_description
1 polymer ?
#
loop_
_entity_poly.entity_id
_entity_poly.type
_entity_poly.pdbx_seq_one_letter_code
_entity_poly.pdbx_strand_id
1 'polypeptide(L)'
;MRARGARVVGAGLLVVAAAGCGGGGHPLVVSGQAPTTPYAGPLLVAAHRGDDVAARAGAAARALECDGPPYSGGGPDRWSAGDGGSTPAKGLAAWFAMDQPDVPRDGYRVERAEADRVLFSYDVGGRTKVAVVVAKDQPGRPGWGPETTASCDPSEFPASYTDRQPYEIWADAAGRRQPLSRVNSSVGPAHCGWQAARFLEVGATLYARDPSHVLPPGMLSRSYAARVALPPDARDTGFHRGDQHLWLAADDSFAYIGTAGAVEAWPSVTPGHACA
;
A
#
# COMPACT_ATOMS: atom_id res chain seq x y z
N MET A 1 44.97 16.66 -68.98
CA MET A 1 45.27 16.10 -67.64
C MET A 1 43.94 15.60 -67.05
N ARG A 2 43.55 14.34 -67.29
CA ARG A 2 43.72 13.15 -66.43
C ARG A 2 43.34 13.35 -64.94
N ALA A 3 42.45 12.44 -64.50
CA ALA A 3 42.23 11.94 -63.13
C ALA A 3 41.49 12.89 -62.16
N ARG A 4 40.59 12.45 -61.27
CA ARG A 4 40.22 11.12 -60.75
C ARG A 4 38.84 11.23 -60.08
N GLY A 5 38.06 10.16 -60.16
CA GLY A 5 36.85 9.98 -59.36
C GLY A 5 37.17 9.61 -57.91
N ALA A 6 36.23 9.90 -57.01
CA ALA A 6 36.20 9.35 -55.66
C ALA A 6 34.78 8.86 -55.38
N ARG A 7 34.64 7.53 -55.36
CA ARG A 7 33.49 6.81 -54.83
C ARG A 7 33.49 6.99 -53.32
N VAL A 8 32.42 7.54 -52.73
CA VAL A 8 32.21 7.46 -51.28
C VAL A 8 31.43 6.17 -51.02
N VAL A 9 32.12 5.22 -50.39
CA VAL A 9 31.59 3.94 -49.91
C VAL A 9 30.71 4.21 -48.70
N GLY A 10 29.46 3.73 -48.74
CA GLY A 10 28.53 3.80 -47.64
C GLY A 10 28.98 2.90 -46.48
N ALA A 11 29.10 3.47 -45.29
CA ALA A 11 29.12 2.73 -44.05
C ALA A 11 27.69 2.70 -43.50
N GLY A 12 26.94 1.64 -43.86
CA GLY A 12 25.67 1.34 -43.22
C GLY A 12 25.93 0.89 -41.78
N LEU A 13 25.57 1.73 -40.81
CA LEU A 13 25.49 1.31 -39.41
C LEU A 13 24.33 0.32 -39.29
N LEU A 14 24.68 -0.96 -39.14
CA LEU A 14 23.78 -2.01 -38.69
C LEU A 14 23.40 -1.70 -37.24
N VAL A 15 22.21 -1.13 -37.03
CA VAL A 15 21.54 -1.10 -35.72
C VAL A 15 21.11 -2.52 -35.42
N VAL A 16 21.90 -3.22 -34.60
CA VAL A 16 21.48 -4.50 -34.01
C VAL A 16 20.48 -4.16 -32.91
N ALA A 17 19.19 -4.16 -33.26
CA ALA A 17 18.13 -4.14 -32.27
C ALA A 17 18.16 -5.47 -31.52
N ALA A 18 18.78 -5.48 -30.34
CA ALA A 18 18.63 -6.58 -29.40
C ALA A 18 17.17 -6.59 -28.92
N ALA A 19 16.36 -7.45 -29.54
CA ALA A 19 15.05 -7.82 -29.00
C ALA A 19 15.28 -8.65 -27.73
N GLY A 20 15.38 -7.97 -26.59
CA GLY A 20 15.36 -8.61 -25.29
C GLY A 20 13.97 -9.18 -25.00
N CYS A 21 13.81 -10.48 -25.13
CA CYS A 21 12.72 -11.22 -24.51
C CYS A 21 12.98 -11.29 -23.00
N GLY A 22 12.08 -10.75 -22.17
CA GLY A 22 12.04 -11.12 -20.74
C GLY A 22 11.46 -10.08 -19.81
N GLY A 23 10.15 -10.15 -19.56
CA GLY A 23 9.49 -9.56 -18.40
C GLY A 23 8.80 -8.22 -18.67
N GLY A 24 7.50 -8.25 -18.96
CA GLY A 24 6.63 -7.07 -18.96
C GLY A 24 6.39 -6.53 -17.55
N GLY A 25 7.47 -6.24 -16.81
CA GLY A 25 7.42 -5.56 -15.53
C GLY A 25 7.42 -4.05 -15.74
N HIS A 26 6.55 -3.34 -15.03
CA HIS A 26 6.62 -1.89 -14.97
C HIS A 26 7.92 -1.48 -14.26
N PRO A 27 8.62 -0.43 -14.72
CA PRO A 27 9.88 0.00 -14.10
C PRO A 27 9.63 0.54 -12.70
N LEU A 28 10.55 0.24 -11.78
CA LEU A 28 10.53 0.77 -10.42
C LEU A 28 10.43 2.30 -10.41
N VAL A 29 11.26 2.94 -11.24
CA VAL A 29 11.30 4.39 -11.42
C VAL A 29 10.93 4.75 -12.86
N VAL A 30 9.92 5.59 -13.03
CA VAL A 30 9.48 6.15 -14.31
C VAL A 30 10.03 7.55 -14.53
N SER A 31 10.15 7.94 -15.79
CA SER A 31 10.40 9.34 -16.19
C SER A 31 9.06 10.08 -16.30
N GLY A 32 8.98 11.35 -15.90
CA GLY A 32 7.75 12.12 -16.01
C GLY A 32 7.78 13.44 -15.25
N GLN A 33 6.72 14.25 -15.42
CA GLN A 33 6.53 15.49 -14.67
C GLN A 33 6.31 15.20 -13.19
N ALA A 34 6.76 16.14 -12.35
CA ALA A 34 6.61 16.14 -10.89
C ALA A 34 5.12 16.24 -10.46
N PRO A 35 4.79 16.13 -9.16
CA PRO A 35 3.42 16.32 -8.70
C PRO A 35 2.90 17.71 -9.05
N THR A 36 1.58 17.87 -8.98
CA THR A 36 0.95 19.19 -9.23
C THR A 36 1.54 20.25 -8.31
N THR A 37 1.91 19.85 -7.08
CA THR A 37 2.61 20.67 -6.10
C THR A 37 3.80 19.89 -5.53
N PRO A 38 4.99 19.96 -6.15
CA PRO A 38 6.16 19.23 -5.65
C PRO A 38 6.57 19.72 -4.26
N TYR A 39 7.05 18.81 -3.41
CA TYR A 39 7.55 19.10 -2.08
C TYR A 39 8.74 20.06 -2.12
N ALA A 40 8.55 21.25 -1.53
CA ALA A 40 9.55 22.30 -1.50
C ALA A 40 10.43 22.31 -0.24
N GLY A 41 10.10 21.50 0.78
CA GLY A 41 10.82 21.49 2.05
C GLY A 41 12.16 20.74 2.03
N PRO A 42 12.90 20.75 3.15
CA PRO A 42 14.16 20.03 3.27
C PRO A 42 13.96 18.52 3.23
N LEU A 43 14.90 17.80 2.61
CA LEU A 43 14.92 16.32 2.60
C LEU A 43 15.48 15.72 3.89
N LEU A 44 16.28 16.48 4.64
CA LEU A 44 16.70 16.10 5.99
C LEU A 44 15.76 16.73 7.02
N VAL A 45 14.93 15.89 7.63
CA VAL A 45 14.10 16.25 8.78
C VAL A 45 14.29 15.17 9.83
N ALA A 46 14.55 15.58 11.07
CA ALA A 46 14.73 14.65 12.17
C ALA A 46 13.49 13.74 12.32
N ALA A 47 13.72 12.43 12.26
CA ALA A 47 12.75 11.43 12.61
C ALA A 47 12.74 11.24 14.14
N HIS A 48 11.57 11.27 14.74
CA HIS A 48 11.39 11.03 16.16
C HIS A 48 10.95 9.58 16.41
N ARG A 49 11.41 8.98 17.51
CA ARG A 49 10.92 7.67 17.93
C ARG A 49 9.56 7.82 18.60
N GLY A 50 8.67 6.86 18.38
CA GLY A 50 7.33 6.81 18.96
C GLY A 50 6.30 6.27 17.97
N ASP A 51 5.05 6.28 18.41
CA ASP A 51 3.93 5.69 17.66
C ASP A 51 3.36 6.64 16.59
N ASP A 52 3.66 7.95 16.68
CA ASP A 52 3.22 8.93 15.68
C ASP A 52 3.99 8.76 14.36
N VAL A 53 3.26 8.32 13.32
CA VAL A 53 3.76 8.13 11.96
C VAL A 53 4.35 9.42 11.39
N ALA A 54 3.68 10.56 11.60
CA ALA A 54 4.12 11.82 11.03
C ALA A 54 5.48 12.26 11.62
N ALA A 55 5.67 12.06 12.93
CA ALA A 55 6.92 12.41 13.60
C ALA A 55 8.08 11.47 13.24
N ARG A 56 7.84 10.16 13.06
CA ARG A 56 8.89 9.18 12.74
C ARG A 56 9.32 9.15 11.28
N ALA A 57 8.47 9.61 10.37
CA ALA A 57 8.71 9.56 8.93
C ALA A 57 9.32 10.85 8.33
N GLY A 58 9.73 11.81 9.18
CA GLY A 58 10.55 12.96 8.80
C GLY A 58 10.07 13.68 7.52
N ALA A 59 10.95 13.79 6.53
CA ALA A 59 10.65 14.50 5.28
C ALA A 59 9.65 13.74 4.41
N ALA A 60 9.66 12.40 4.45
CA ALA A 60 8.71 11.60 3.70
C ALA A 60 7.26 11.87 4.12
N ALA A 61 6.97 11.97 5.44
CA ALA A 61 5.62 12.33 5.90
C ALA A 61 5.19 13.73 5.47
N ARG A 62 6.13 14.70 5.40
CA ARG A 62 5.83 16.06 4.96
C ARG A 62 5.57 16.19 3.46
N ALA A 63 6.06 15.24 2.68
CA ALA A 63 5.84 15.17 1.24
C ALA A 63 4.50 14.50 0.89
N LEU A 64 3.84 13.83 1.84
CA LEU A 64 2.56 13.18 1.57
C LEU A 64 1.42 14.20 1.39
N GLU A 65 0.55 13.89 0.43
CA GLU A 65 -0.68 14.61 0.17
C GLU A 65 -1.89 13.68 0.40
N CYS A 66 -1.95 13.06 1.58
CA CYS A 66 -3.03 12.15 1.98
C CYS A 66 -4.36 12.89 2.21
N ASP A 67 -5.46 12.15 2.19
CA ASP A 67 -6.77 12.66 2.61
C ASP A 67 -6.92 12.61 4.14
N GLY A 68 -6.19 11.71 4.79
CA GLY A 68 -6.08 11.57 6.25
C GLY A 68 -4.65 11.72 6.78
N PRO A 69 -4.39 11.36 8.04
CA PRO A 69 -3.03 11.26 8.57
C PRO A 69 -2.22 10.17 7.83
N PRO A 70 -0.88 10.24 7.84
CA PRO A 70 -0.03 9.17 7.30
C PRO A 70 -0.37 7.82 7.93
N TYR A 71 -0.56 6.80 7.10
CA TYR A 71 -0.95 5.46 7.53
C TYR A 71 0.25 4.65 8.02
N SER A 72 1.34 4.69 7.25
CA SER A 72 2.59 4.00 7.58
C SER A 72 3.79 4.88 7.24
N GLY A 73 4.96 4.54 7.78
CA GLY A 73 6.19 5.28 7.48
C GLY A 73 7.22 5.21 8.59
N GLY A 74 8.51 5.17 8.31
CA GLY A 74 9.54 5.03 9.35
C GLY A 74 10.79 5.84 9.08
N GLY A 75 11.71 5.78 10.05
CA GLY A 75 13.06 6.32 9.95
C GLY A 75 14.08 5.28 9.47
N PRO A 76 15.39 5.55 9.63
CA PRO A 76 16.45 4.85 8.92
C PRO A 76 16.85 3.50 9.55
N ASP A 77 16.10 2.96 10.52
CA ASP A 77 16.61 1.97 11.48
C ASP A 77 16.97 0.60 10.89
N ARG A 78 16.61 0.29 9.64
CA ARG A 78 16.59 -1.10 9.13
C ARG A 78 17.71 -1.53 8.20
N TRP A 79 18.59 -0.64 7.74
CA TRP A 79 19.65 -1.00 6.77
C TRP A 79 21.07 -0.85 7.32
N SER A 80 22.00 -1.58 6.73
CA SER A 80 23.39 -1.76 7.18
C SER A 80 24.38 -1.61 6.03
N ALA A 81 25.68 -1.76 6.30
CA ALA A 81 26.74 -1.55 5.33
C ALA A 81 26.69 -2.44 4.07
N GLY A 82 25.95 -3.57 4.11
CA GLY A 82 25.76 -4.45 2.96
C GLY A 82 24.54 -4.14 2.11
N ASP A 83 23.63 -3.29 2.59
CA ASP A 83 22.30 -3.11 1.99
C ASP A 83 22.25 -1.94 1.01
N GLY A 84 23.34 -1.15 0.93
CA GLY A 84 23.42 0.05 0.13
C GLY A 84 23.44 -0.18 -1.37
N GLY A 85 22.56 0.54 -2.06
CA GLY A 85 22.54 0.62 -3.51
C GLY A 85 23.66 1.50 -4.07
N SER A 86 24.17 1.18 -5.25
CA SER A 86 25.15 2.04 -5.95
C SER A 86 24.52 3.31 -6.57
N THR A 87 23.19 3.42 -6.58
CA THR A 87 22.42 4.55 -7.11
C THR A 87 21.19 4.80 -6.23
N PRO A 88 20.58 6.00 -6.28
CA PRO A 88 19.35 6.28 -5.54
C PRO A 88 18.24 5.27 -5.80
N ALA A 89 18.04 4.87 -7.07
CA ALA A 89 17.04 3.87 -7.44
C ALA A 89 17.33 2.48 -6.85
N LYS A 90 18.61 2.10 -6.72
CA LYS A 90 18.99 0.87 -6.00
C LYS A 90 18.75 0.99 -4.49
N GLY A 91 18.88 2.18 -3.92
CA GLY A 91 18.48 2.44 -2.53
C GLY A 91 16.97 2.29 -2.31
N LEU A 92 16.15 2.76 -3.26
CA LEU A 92 14.70 2.52 -3.26
C LEU A 92 14.39 1.01 -3.39
N ALA A 93 15.10 0.30 -4.27
CA ALA A 93 14.94 -1.15 -4.40
C ALA A 93 15.31 -1.90 -3.11
N ALA A 94 16.35 -1.45 -2.40
CA ALA A 94 16.76 -2.02 -1.12
C ALA A 94 15.64 -1.89 -0.07
N TRP A 95 14.96 -0.74 -0.01
CA TRP A 95 13.80 -0.57 0.86
C TRP A 95 12.72 -1.63 0.62
N PHE A 96 12.34 -1.88 -0.63
CA PHE A 96 11.36 -2.93 -0.95
C PHE A 96 11.82 -4.34 -0.55
N ALA A 97 13.12 -4.62 -0.68
CA ALA A 97 13.68 -5.92 -0.30
C ALA A 97 13.67 -6.14 1.22
N MET A 98 13.98 -5.11 2.00
CA MET A 98 14.09 -5.19 3.45
C MET A 98 12.73 -5.06 4.16
N ASP A 99 11.93 -4.07 3.77
CA ASP A 99 10.72 -3.70 4.52
C ASP A 99 9.47 -4.39 4.04
N GLN A 100 9.46 -4.85 2.77
CA GLN A 100 8.29 -5.42 2.10
C GLN A 100 7.00 -4.61 2.38
N PRO A 101 7.02 -3.29 2.14
CA PRO A 101 5.91 -2.40 2.46
C PRO A 101 4.67 -2.78 1.63
N ASP A 102 3.51 -2.55 2.23
CA ASP A 102 2.21 -2.74 1.58
C ASP A 102 1.85 -1.50 0.74
N VAL A 103 2.65 -1.26 -0.29
CA VAL A 103 2.46 -0.20 -1.29
C VAL A 103 2.79 -0.73 -2.70
N PRO A 104 2.38 -0.02 -3.78
CA PRO A 104 2.83 -0.33 -5.13
C PRO A 104 4.36 -0.40 -5.23
N ARG A 105 4.89 -1.35 -6.01
CA ARG A 105 6.33 -1.63 -6.12
C ARG A 105 7.00 -1.04 -7.37
N ASP A 106 6.23 -0.34 -8.18
CA ASP A 106 6.67 0.27 -9.44
C ASP A 106 5.97 1.60 -9.66
N GLY A 107 6.42 2.37 -10.65
CA GLY A 107 5.82 3.66 -10.99
C GLY A 107 6.26 4.84 -10.12
N TYR A 108 7.34 4.72 -9.36
CA TYR A 108 7.89 5.84 -8.59
C TYR A 108 8.57 6.85 -9.52
N ARG A 109 8.66 8.10 -9.12
CA ARG A 109 9.47 9.11 -9.82
C ARG A 109 10.40 9.81 -8.85
N VAL A 110 11.47 10.39 -9.38
CA VAL A 110 12.27 11.37 -8.63
C VAL A 110 11.46 12.66 -8.55
N GLU A 111 10.93 12.96 -7.37
CA GLU A 111 10.22 14.21 -7.12
C GLU A 111 11.21 15.35 -6.83
N ARG A 112 12.26 15.04 -6.07
CA ARG A 112 13.31 16.00 -5.70
C ARG A 112 14.65 15.30 -5.51
N ALA A 113 15.72 15.99 -5.88
CA ALA A 113 17.08 15.53 -5.66
C ALA A 113 17.94 16.66 -5.06
N GLU A 114 18.73 16.29 -4.07
CA GLU A 114 19.81 17.07 -3.46
C GLU A 114 21.12 16.28 -3.61
N ALA A 115 22.24 16.82 -3.14
CA ALA A 115 23.56 16.22 -3.39
C ALA A 115 23.69 14.79 -2.81
N ASP A 116 23.13 14.56 -1.63
CA ASP A 116 23.21 13.31 -0.87
C ASP A 116 21.86 12.65 -0.62
N ARG A 117 20.76 13.21 -1.14
CA ARG A 117 19.39 12.75 -0.89
C ARG A 117 18.51 12.81 -2.13
N VAL A 118 17.62 11.84 -2.26
CA VAL A 118 16.60 11.83 -3.31
C VAL A 118 15.26 11.45 -2.71
N LEU A 119 14.24 12.25 -2.98
CA LEU A 119 12.84 11.93 -2.70
C LEU A 119 12.24 11.23 -3.91
N PHE A 120 11.78 10.01 -3.69
CA PHE A 120 10.91 9.28 -4.60
C PHE A 120 9.45 9.43 -4.19
N SER A 121 8.58 9.66 -5.17
CA SER A 121 7.14 9.73 -4.98
C SER A 121 6.43 8.64 -5.79
N TYR A 122 5.37 8.06 -5.22
CA TYR A 122 4.34 7.34 -5.96
C TYR A 122 3.06 8.15 -5.89
N ASP A 123 2.44 8.36 -7.04
CA ASP A 123 1.43 9.40 -7.20
C ASP A 123 0.12 8.84 -7.73
N VAL A 124 -0.97 9.29 -7.13
CA VAL A 124 -2.34 8.93 -7.54
C VAL A 124 -3.10 10.22 -7.79
N GLY A 125 -3.59 10.40 -9.01
CA GLY A 125 -4.29 11.63 -9.40
C GLY A 125 -3.44 12.90 -9.25
N GLY A 126 -2.11 12.79 -9.42
CA GLY A 126 -1.19 13.92 -9.34
C GLY A 126 -0.82 14.37 -7.92
N ARG A 127 -1.19 13.58 -6.89
CA ARG A 127 -0.88 13.78 -5.48
C ARG A 127 0.05 12.68 -4.95
N THR A 128 1.03 13.04 -4.15
CA THR A 128 2.01 12.09 -3.56
C THR A 128 1.34 11.22 -2.49
N LYS A 129 1.25 9.91 -2.75
CA LYS A 129 0.65 8.90 -1.84
C LYS A 129 1.65 7.99 -1.16
N VAL A 130 2.85 7.87 -1.73
CA VAL A 130 4.00 7.23 -1.07
C VAL A 130 5.20 8.14 -1.27
N ALA A 131 5.97 8.35 -0.21
CA ALA A 131 7.19 9.14 -0.22
C ALA A 131 8.34 8.32 0.37
N VAL A 132 9.47 8.28 -0.32
CA VAL A 132 10.68 7.60 0.13
C VAL A 132 11.87 8.52 -0.08
N VAL A 133 12.47 8.98 1.00
CA VAL A 133 13.76 9.66 0.95
C VAL A 133 14.84 8.60 1.06
N VAL A 134 15.69 8.51 0.04
CA VAL A 134 16.95 7.77 0.13
C VAL A 134 18.09 8.73 0.37
N ALA A 135 19.05 8.35 1.20
CA ALA A 135 20.25 9.12 1.46
C ALA A 135 21.50 8.31 1.15
N LYS A 136 22.56 9.01 0.75
CA LYS A 136 23.86 8.45 0.42
C LYS A 136 24.78 8.45 1.66
N ASP A 137 25.48 7.34 1.86
CA ASP A 137 26.59 7.19 2.80
C ASP A 137 26.23 7.64 4.24
N GLN A 138 25.14 7.08 4.79
CA GLN A 138 24.76 7.31 6.19
C GLN A 138 25.81 6.68 7.14
N PRO A 139 25.95 7.18 8.39
CA PRO A 139 26.90 6.61 9.36
C PRO A 139 26.73 5.09 9.53
N GLY A 140 27.79 4.33 9.24
CA GLY A 140 27.77 2.86 9.31
C GLY A 140 26.98 2.15 8.18
N ARG A 141 26.54 2.91 7.17
CA ARG A 141 25.66 2.49 6.07
C ARG A 141 26.10 3.12 4.74
N PRO A 142 27.26 2.70 4.19
CA PRO A 142 27.71 3.14 2.87
C PRO A 142 26.71 2.81 1.76
N GLY A 143 26.69 3.64 0.70
CA GLY A 143 25.80 3.50 -0.45
C GLY A 143 24.50 4.30 -0.29
N TRP A 144 23.55 4.07 -1.20
CA TRP A 144 22.22 4.68 -1.16
C TRP A 144 21.23 3.75 -0.48
N GLY A 145 20.48 4.24 0.50
CA GLY A 145 19.44 3.46 1.18
C GLY A 145 18.37 4.34 1.80
N PRO A 146 17.27 3.73 2.30
CA PRO A 146 16.15 4.48 2.87
C PRO A 146 16.59 5.28 4.11
N GLU A 147 16.23 6.56 4.14
CA GLU A 147 16.38 7.44 5.30
C GLU A 147 15.04 7.62 6.01
N THR A 148 14.01 8.01 5.27
CA THR A 148 12.64 8.10 5.78
C THR A 148 11.64 7.63 4.74
N THR A 149 10.56 6.98 5.18
CA THR A 149 9.50 6.45 4.32
C THR A 149 8.15 6.85 4.88
N ALA A 150 7.15 7.03 4.02
CA ALA A 150 5.78 7.30 4.43
C ALA A 150 4.79 6.87 3.35
N SER A 151 3.58 6.45 3.76
CA SER A 151 2.48 6.16 2.86
C SER A 151 1.16 6.67 3.41
N CYS A 152 0.26 7.04 2.49
CA CYS A 152 -1.16 7.26 2.78
C CYS A 152 -1.88 5.93 3.02
N ASP A 153 -3.15 6.03 3.41
CA ASP A 153 -4.02 4.88 3.63
C ASP A 153 -4.18 4.06 2.33
N PRO A 154 -4.20 2.71 2.39
CA PRO A 154 -4.34 1.89 1.19
C PRO A 154 -5.59 2.19 0.34
N SER A 155 -6.65 2.73 0.93
CA SER A 155 -7.84 3.18 0.21
C SER A 155 -7.56 4.30 -0.80
N GLU A 156 -6.45 5.02 -0.66
CA GLU A 156 -6.00 6.10 -1.56
C GLU A 156 -5.19 5.57 -2.76
N PHE A 157 -4.88 4.27 -2.81
CA PHE A 157 -4.17 3.64 -3.94
C PHE A 157 -5.12 3.20 -5.07
N PRO A 158 -4.62 2.99 -6.30
CA PRO A 158 -5.44 2.53 -7.41
C PRO A 158 -6.09 1.17 -7.13
N ALA A 159 -7.33 0.98 -7.58
CA ALA A 159 -8.05 -0.29 -7.43
C ALA A 159 -7.24 -1.47 -8.00
N SER A 160 -6.55 -1.25 -9.12
CA SER A 160 -5.66 -2.24 -9.74
C SER A 160 -4.57 -2.78 -8.81
N TYR A 161 -4.17 -2.03 -7.79
CA TYR A 161 -3.26 -2.48 -6.74
C TYR A 161 -4.02 -3.12 -5.57
N THR A 162 -5.04 -2.44 -5.03
CA THR A 162 -5.74 -2.88 -3.81
C THR A 162 -6.58 -4.15 -4.02
N ASP A 163 -7.13 -4.37 -5.21
CA ASP A 163 -7.96 -5.54 -5.53
C ASP A 163 -7.17 -6.86 -5.51
N ARG A 164 -5.85 -6.79 -5.41
CA ARG A 164 -4.94 -7.94 -5.34
C ARG A 164 -4.41 -8.20 -3.93
N GLN A 165 -4.81 -7.38 -2.97
CA GLN A 165 -4.30 -7.43 -1.60
C GLN A 165 -5.17 -8.33 -0.72
N PRO A 166 -4.65 -8.79 0.44
CA PRO A 166 -5.43 -9.63 1.36
C PRO A 166 -6.51 -8.84 2.10
N TYR A 167 -6.49 -7.51 2.04
CA TYR A 167 -7.53 -6.62 2.55
C TYR A 167 -8.45 -6.11 1.43
N GLU A 168 -9.61 -5.62 1.83
CA GLU A 168 -10.67 -5.20 0.92
C GLU A 168 -11.09 -3.77 1.25
N ILE A 169 -11.26 -2.94 0.22
CA ILE A 169 -11.61 -1.54 0.37
C ILE A 169 -13.13 -1.37 0.27
N TRP A 170 -13.71 -0.81 1.32
CA TRP A 170 -15.13 -0.46 1.35
C TRP A 170 -15.32 0.98 0.86
N ALA A 171 -16.49 1.28 0.34
CA ALA A 171 -16.92 2.62 -0.04
C ALA A 171 -18.09 3.07 0.83
N ASP A 172 -18.26 4.39 0.99
CA ASP A 172 -19.46 4.96 1.61
C ASP A 172 -20.63 5.11 0.63
N ALA A 173 -21.78 5.57 1.09
CA ALA A 173 -22.97 5.77 0.27
C ALA A 173 -22.77 6.74 -0.93
N ALA A 174 -21.71 7.56 -0.94
CA ALA A 174 -21.35 8.42 -2.06
C ALA A 174 -20.36 7.74 -3.03
N GLY A 175 -20.01 6.48 -2.81
CA GLY A 175 -19.04 5.72 -3.59
C GLY A 175 -17.58 6.07 -3.27
N ARG A 176 -17.32 6.83 -2.19
CA ARG A 176 -15.94 7.20 -1.82
C ARG A 176 -15.31 6.06 -1.04
N ARG A 177 -14.13 5.62 -1.49
CA ARG A 177 -13.31 4.63 -0.80
C ARG A 177 -12.98 5.10 0.61
N GLN A 178 -13.15 4.21 1.57
CA GLN A 178 -13.00 4.50 3.00
C GLN A 178 -11.65 3.99 3.51
N PRO A 179 -11.02 4.74 4.43
CA PRO A 179 -9.77 4.32 5.02
C PRO A 179 -9.94 3.06 5.87
N LEU A 180 -8.88 2.24 5.92
CA LEU A 180 -8.88 0.97 6.65
C LEU A 180 -9.10 1.19 8.16
N SER A 181 -8.70 2.35 8.68
CA SER A 181 -8.97 2.73 10.08
C SER A 181 -10.45 2.92 10.43
N ARG A 182 -11.34 3.03 9.42
CA ARG A 182 -12.79 3.14 9.63
C ARG A 182 -13.51 1.82 9.41
N VAL A 183 -13.15 1.13 8.33
CA VAL A 183 -13.74 -0.14 7.94
C VAL A 183 -12.69 -0.93 7.15
N ASN A 184 -12.38 -2.12 7.64
CA ASN A 184 -11.37 -2.98 7.04
C ASN A 184 -11.87 -4.42 7.05
N SER A 185 -11.78 -5.11 5.92
CA SER A 185 -11.97 -6.56 5.93
C SER A 185 -10.81 -7.26 5.25
N SER A 186 -10.45 -8.43 5.77
CA SER A 186 -9.33 -9.20 5.26
C SER A 186 -9.57 -10.70 5.35
N VAL A 187 -8.81 -11.45 4.55
CA VAL A 187 -8.70 -12.90 4.72
C VAL A 187 -7.95 -13.21 6.02
N GLY A 188 -8.31 -14.32 6.67
CA GLY A 188 -7.63 -14.76 7.88
C GLY A 188 -6.16 -15.14 7.66
N PRO A 189 -5.31 -14.99 8.69
CA PRO A 189 -3.88 -15.23 8.60
C PRO A 189 -3.53 -16.69 8.31
N ALA A 190 -2.63 -16.90 7.34
CA ALA A 190 -2.20 -18.23 6.91
C ALA A 190 -1.42 -19.00 8.00
N HIS A 191 -0.68 -18.32 8.85
CA HIS A 191 0.10 -18.96 9.91
C HIS A 191 -0.80 -19.56 11.02
N CYS A 192 -2.04 -19.09 11.15
CA CYS A 192 -3.06 -19.71 11.99
C CYS A 192 -3.94 -20.74 11.26
N GLY A 193 -3.74 -20.94 9.95
CA GLY A 193 -4.61 -21.80 9.15
C GLY A 193 -6.01 -21.21 8.90
N TRP A 194 -6.17 -19.89 9.02
CA TRP A 194 -7.48 -19.22 8.97
C TRP A 194 -7.84 -18.67 7.58
N GLN A 195 -7.18 -19.11 6.51
CA GLN A 195 -7.42 -18.54 5.17
C GLN A 195 -8.86 -18.75 4.65
N ALA A 196 -9.63 -19.66 5.23
CA ALA A 196 -11.05 -19.86 4.91
C ALA A 196 -11.99 -18.90 5.67
N ALA A 197 -11.49 -18.25 6.73
CA ALA A 197 -12.21 -17.23 7.45
C ALA A 197 -11.95 -15.84 6.84
N ARG A 198 -12.90 -14.93 7.07
CA ARG A 198 -12.77 -13.51 6.74
C ARG A 198 -13.07 -12.70 7.98
N PHE A 199 -12.31 -11.64 8.19
CA PHE A 199 -12.48 -10.72 9.29
C PHE A 199 -12.98 -9.38 8.76
N LEU A 200 -13.81 -8.71 9.54
CA LEU A 200 -14.29 -7.36 9.28
C LEU A 200 -14.15 -6.56 10.57
N GLU A 201 -13.39 -5.48 10.53
CA GLU A 201 -13.27 -4.51 11.61
C GLU A 201 -14.07 -3.25 11.24
N VAL A 202 -14.94 -2.83 12.17
CA VAL A 202 -15.70 -1.58 12.06
C VAL A 202 -15.70 -0.91 13.43
N GLY A 203 -15.10 0.27 13.51
CA GLY A 203 -14.88 0.93 14.80
C GLY A 203 -13.98 0.08 15.71
N ALA A 204 -14.47 -0.30 16.89
CA ALA A 204 -13.72 -1.12 17.85
C ALA A 204 -14.09 -2.61 17.81
N THR A 205 -15.00 -3.00 16.90
CA THR A 205 -15.55 -4.37 16.88
C THR A 205 -14.99 -5.14 15.69
N LEU A 206 -14.49 -6.33 15.99
CA LEU A 206 -14.08 -7.32 15.00
C LEU A 206 -15.21 -8.33 14.82
N TYR A 207 -15.56 -8.60 13.57
CA TYR A 207 -16.52 -9.61 13.14
C TYR A 207 -15.82 -10.66 12.30
N ALA A 208 -16.35 -11.87 12.26
CA ALA A 208 -15.78 -12.93 11.46
C ALA A 208 -16.83 -13.76 10.72
N ARG A 209 -16.52 -14.05 9.47
CA ARG A 209 -17.16 -15.09 8.66
C ARG A 209 -16.30 -16.33 8.67
N ASP A 210 -16.87 -17.41 9.16
CA ASP A 210 -16.18 -18.70 9.23
C ASP A 210 -17.09 -19.86 8.79
N PRO A 211 -17.33 -20.01 7.48
CA PRO A 211 -18.16 -21.10 6.95
C PRO A 211 -17.50 -22.47 7.05
N SER A 212 -16.18 -22.53 7.30
CA SER A 212 -15.40 -23.76 7.31
C SER A 212 -14.97 -24.16 8.72
N HIS A 213 -15.41 -23.44 9.75
CA HIS A 213 -15.09 -23.71 11.15
C HIS A 213 -13.57 -23.78 11.41
N VAL A 214 -12.80 -22.90 10.76
CA VAL A 214 -11.34 -22.83 10.97
C VAL A 214 -10.96 -22.04 12.22
N LEU A 215 -11.89 -21.25 12.76
CA LEU A 215 -11.67 -20.50 14.00
C LEU A 215 -11.89 -21.40 15.23
N PRO A 216 -11.08 -21.23 16.29
CA PRO A 216 -11.20 -22.06 17.49
C PRO A 216 -12.57 -21.87 18.19
N PRO A 217 -13.09 -22.91 18.87
CA PRO A 217 -14.30 -22.79 19.66
C PRO A 217 -14.20 -21.66 20.69
N GLY A 218 -15.27 -20.88 20.84
CA GLY A 218 -15.33 -19.75 21.78
C GLY A 218 -14.79 -18.42 21.23
N MET A 219 -14.14 -18.42 20.07
CA MET A 219 -13.68 -17.19 19.42
C MET A 219 -14.83 -16.33 18.90
N LEU A 220 -15.95 -16.94 18.50
CA LEU A 220 -17.12 -16.22 18.02
C LEU A 220 -18.15 -16.11 19.14
N SER A 221 -18.69 -14.90 19.34
CA SER A 221 -19.70 -14.63 20.37
C SER A 221 -21.01 -15.40 20.11
N ARG A 222 -21.27 -15.72 18.84
CA ARG A 222 -22.41 -16.47 18.32
C ARG A 222 -21.99 -17.28 17.10
N SER A 223 -22.85 -18.15 16.59
CA SER A 223 -22.58 -18.90 15.36
C SER A 223 -22.70 -18.02 14.11
N TYR A 224 -21.81 -18.21 13.15
CA TYR A 224 -21.95 -17.70 11.79
C TYR A 224 -23.22 -18.27 11.12
N ALA A 225 -23.93 -17.43 10.37
CA ALA A 225 -25.08 -17.86 9.57
C ALA A 225 -24.94 -17.38 8.12
N ALA A 226 -24.90 -18.33 7.18
CA ALA A 226 -24.72 -18.06 5.76
C ALA A 226 -25.94 -17.45 5.05
N ARG A 227 -27.12 -17.50 5.68
CA ARG A 227 -28.35 -16.91 5.16
C ARG A 227 -29.28 -16.54 6.31
N VAL A 228 -29.57 -15.26 6.43
CA VAL A 228 -30.55 -14.72 7.37
C VAL A 228 -31.45 -13.71 6.66
N ALA A 229 -32.65 -13.49 7.20
CA ALA A 229 -33.38 -12.27 6.91
C ALA A 229 -32.70 -11.11 7.66
N LEU A 230 -32.51 -9.98 7.00
CA LEU A 230 -31.97 -8.78 7.67
C LEU A 230 -32.95 -8.33 8.76
N PRO A 231 -32.51 -8.20 10.02
CA PRO A 231 -33.37 -7.69 11.09
C PRO A 231 -33.87 -6.27 10.78
N PRO A 232 -35.12 -5.92 11.10
CA PRO A 232 -35.69 -4.60 10.81
C PRO A 232 -35.00 -3.46 11.59
N ASP A 233 -34.32 -3.78 12.68
CA ASP A 233 -33.54 -2.88 13.53
C ASP A 233 -32.04 -2.88 13.20
N ALA A 234 -31.61 -3.60 12.16
CA ALA A 234 -30.22 -3.56 11.71
C ALA A 234 -29.88 -2.15 11.20
N ARG A 235 -28.81 -1.56 11.76
CA ARG A 235 -28.33 -0.23 11.41
C ARG A 235 -27.58 -0.30 10.08
N ASP A 236 -28.12 0.37 9.06
CA ASP A 236 -27.37 0.61 7.82
C ASP A 236 -26.17 1.52 8.10
N THR A 237 -24.98 1.04 7.73
CA THR A 237 -23.74 1.82 7.90
C THR A 237 -23.49 2.77 6.74
N GLY A 238 -24.18 2.57 5.61
CA GLY A 238 -23.87 3.19 4.33
C GLY A 238 -22.62 2.63 3.66
N PHE A 239 -21.90 1.68 4.28
CA PHE A 239 -20.73 1.07 3.68
C PHE A 239 -21.13 -0.04 2.71
N HIS A 240 -20.45 -0.08 1.58
CA HIS A 240 -20.64 -1.10 0.56
C HIS A 240 -19.33 -1.51 -0.11
N ARG A 241 -19.31 -2.71 -0.68
CA ARG A 241 -18.22 -3.24 -1.49
C ARG A 241 -18.80 -4.04 -2.64
N GLY A 242 -18.63 -3.55 -3.86
CA GLY A 242 -19.37 -4.06 -5.01
C GLY A 242 -20.87 -3.89 -4.78
N ASP A 243 -21.61 -4.99 -4.87
CA ASP A 243 -23.05 -5.08 -4.58
C ASP A 243 -23.36 -5.41 -3.11
N GLN A 244 -22.35 -5.71 -2.30
CA GLN A 244 -22.52 -6.05 -0.90
C GLN A 244 -22.63 -4.79 -0.05
N HIS A 245 -23.61 -4.77 0.84
CA HIS A 245 -23.82 -3.72 1.82
C HIS A 245 -23.52 -4.26 3.23
N LEU A 246 -23.19 -3.34 4.13
CA LEU A 246 -22.91 -3.64 5.53
C LEU A 246 -23.96 -3.00 6.45
N TRP A 247 -24.59 -3.84 7.26
CA TRP A 247 -25.43 -3.42 8.38
C TRP A 247 -24.88 -3.98 9.69
N LEU A 248 -25.18 -3.31 10.79
CA LEU A 248 -24.74 -3.75 12.13
C LEU A 248 -25.97 -3.99 13.02
N ALA A 249 -25.91 -5.06 13.83
CA ALA A 249 -26.87 -5.25 14.91
C ALA A 249 -26.79 -4.07 15.90
N ALA A 250 -27.90 -3.73 16.55
CA ALA A 250 -27.94 -2.63 17.51
C ALA A 250 -27.00 -2.82 18.71
N ASP A 251 -26.74 -4.08 19.09
CA ASP A 251 -25.82 -4.48 20.16
C ASP A 251 -24.40 -4.83 19.65
N ASP A 252 -24.13 -4.55 18.37
CA ASP A 252 -22.88 -4.88 17.68
C ASP A 252 -22.51 -6.39 17.74
N SER A 253 -23.47 -7.29 18.02
CA SER A 253 -23.22 -8.74 18.07
C SER A 253 -23.04 -9.40 16.71
N PHE A 254 -23.55 -8.77 15.65
CA PHE A 254 -23.39 -9.20 14.27
C PHE A 254 -23.10 -8.03 13.34
N ALA A 255 -22.25 -8.29 12.35
CA ALA A 255 -22.26 -7.58 11.08
C ALA A 255 -23.05 -8.39 10.07
N TYR A 256 -24.04 -7.76 9.45
CA TYR A 256 -24.80 -8.34 8.36
C TYR A 256 -24.21 -7.86 7.05
N ILE A 257 -23.84 -8.79 6.18
CA ILE A 257 -23.21 -8.47 4.89
C ILE A 257 -23.93 -9.19 3.77
N GLY A 258 -24.26 -8.46 2.71
CA GLY A 258 -24.81 -9.06 1.50
C GLY A 258 -25.65 -8.11 0.66
N THR A 259 -26.53 -8.69 -0.14
CA THR A 259 -27.52 -7.95 -0.94
C THR A 259 -28.90 -8.06 -0.29
N ALA A 260 -29.86 -7.26 -0.74
CA ALA A 260 -31.24 -7.29 -0.23
C ALA A 260 -31.90 -8.70 -0.27
N GLY A 261 -31.43 -9.62 -1.12
CA GLY A 261 -31.95 -10.98 -1.24
C GLY A 261 -31.09 -12.09 -0.59
N ALA A 262 -29.88 -11.78 -0.13
CA ALA A 262 -28.97 -12.76 0.45
C ALA A 262 -28.02 -12.06 1.44
N VAL A 263 -28.26 -12.27 2.73
CA VAL A 263 -27.50 -11.67 3.83
C VAL A 263 -26.87 -12.77 4.68
N GLU A 264 -25.57 -12.64 4.93
CA GLU A 264 -24.85 -13.42 5.92
C GLU A 264 -24.81 -12.67 7.26
N ALA A 265 -24.78 -13.39 8.38
CA ALA A 265 -24.56 -12.83 9.71
C ALA A 265 -23.18 -13.26 10.23
N TRP A 266 -22.29 -12.28 10.34
CA TRP A 266 -20.91 -12.43 10.81
C TRP A 266 -20.87 -12.08 12.30
N PRO A 267 -20.74 -13.05 13.21
CA PRO A 267 -20.70 -12.78 14.65
C PRO A 267 -19.46 -11.97 15.03
N SER A 268 -19.59 -11.20 16.10
CA SER A 268 -18.43 -10.53 16.71
C SER A 268 -17.44 -11.55 17.28
N VAL A 269 -16.15 -11.23 17.17
CA VAL A 269 -15.06 -11.99 17.77
C VAL A 269 -14.97 -11.60 19.24
N THR A 270 -14.86 -12.60 20.12
CA THR A 270 -14.77 -12.39 21.56
C THR A 270 -13.38 -11.80 21.92
N PRO A 271 -13.31 -10.85 22.87
CA PRO A 271 -12.05 -10.27 23.29
C PRO A 271 -11.02 -11.33 23.73
N GLY A 272 -9.73 -11.04 23.52
CA GLY A 272 -8.63 -11.93 23.92
C GLY A 272 -8.34 -13.07 22.93
N HIS A 273 -9.12 -13.20 21.86
CA HIS A 273 -8.83 -14.13 20.77
C HIS A 273 -8.11 -13.38 19.64
N ALA A 274 -6.82 -13.68 19.49
CA ALA A 274 -5.99 -13.17 18.39
C ALA A 274 -5.18 -14.32 17.79
N CYS A 275 -4.78 -14.16 16.54
CA CYS A 275 -3.75 -15.00 15.95
C CYS A 275 -2.41 -14.59 16.60
N ALA A 276 -1.67 -15.55 17.13
CA ALA A 276 -0.43 -15.36 17.89
C ALA A 276 0.73 -16.11 17.24
#